data_AF-A0A7C7VDS6-F1
#
_entry.id   AF-A0A7C7VDS6-F1
#
_cell.length_a   1.000
_cell.length_b   1.000
_cell.length_c   1.000
_cell.angle_alpha   90.00
_cell.angle_beta   90.00
_cell.angle_gamma   90.00
#
_symmetry.space_group_name_H-M   'P 1'
#
loop_
_entity.id
_entity.type
_entity.pdbx_description
1 polymer ?
#
loop_
_entity_poly.entity_id
_entity_poly.type
_entity_poly.pdbx_seq_one_letter_code
_entity_poly.pdbx_strand_id
1 'polypeptide(L)'
;MGGLRMLRRIALSMALVFTAVSAHAHEIRPTIADIEVGETEMTMSLRATLEALIAGIDASAVGDTDDAPEAAEYNRLRTLSPDQLEAALRAAWPDIRNGFIIEVDGVRLVPEIVSVEIADVGDVELPRESTLTVGVALPEGDAGVQVGLVESFGTFVPRQIGGGEDAYEGFLGGGELTPELPRAEVLTEGWLQVLLRYIGAGFEHIVPLGIDHVLFVLGLFFFATQLRPLLIQVTAFTAAHTISLALAATGTVSVPASVVEPLIAATIVYVGVEKYIWLGQHAGADNS
;
A
#
# COMPACT_ATOMS: atom_id res chain seq x y z
N MET A 1 -0.58 -12.46 49.99
CA MET A 1 0.67 -12.94 49.35
C MET A 1 0.52 -13.27 47.85
N GLY A 2 -0.58 -12.88 47.17
CA GLY A 2 -0.78 -13.12 45.72
C GLY A 2 -0.26 -12.02 44.79
N GLY A 3 -0.38 -10.75 45.18
CA GLY A 3 -0.02 -9.61 44.31
C GLY A 3 1.47 -9.53 43.93
N LEU A 4 2.37 -9.93 44.83
CA LEU A 4 3.82 -9.88 44.56
C LEU A 4 4.28 -10.99 43.60
N ARG A 5 3.54 -12.10 43.52
CA ARG A 5 3.78 -13.18 42.53
C ARG A 5 3.26 -12.81 41.14
N MET A 6 2.21 -11.98 41.06
CA MET A 6 1.64 -11.45 39.82
C MET A 6 2.57 -10.40 39.19
N LEU A 7 3.07 -9.44 39.97
CA LEU A 7 4.05 -8.44 39.54
C LEU A 7 5.37 -9.07 39.04
N ARG A 8 5.84 -10.14 39.68
CA ARG A 8 7.06 -10.84 39.27
C ARG A 8 6.89 -11.66 37.98
N ARG A 9 5.67 -12.10 37.66
CA ARG A 9 5.34 -12.77 36.40
C ARG A 9 5.20 -11.79 35.24
N ILE A 10 4.64 -10.60 35.50
CA ILE A 10 4.56 -9.48 34.53
C ILE A 10 5.97 -9.00 34.14
N ALA A 11 6.87 -8.86 35.12
CA ALA A 11 8.25 -8.42 34.87
C ALA A 11 9.09 -9.47 34.13
N LEU A 12 8.87 -10.76 34.38
CA LEU A 12 9.62 -11.84 33.71
C LEU A 12 9.10 -12.11 32.27
N SER A 13 7.82 -11.86 31.99
CA SER A 13 7.26 -11.94 30.63
C SER A 13 7.67 -10.75 29.75
N MET A 14 7.83 -9.54 30.32
CA MET A 14 8.41 -8.40 29.59
C MET A 14 9.87 -8.65 29.17
N ALA A 15 10.62 -9.47 29.91
CA ALA A 15 12.01 -9.76 29.60
C ALA A 15 12.19 -10.85 28.52
N LEU A 16 11.17 -11.69 28.27
CA LEU A 16 11.25 -12.79 27.29
C LEU A 16 10.73 -12.41 25.89
N VAL A 17 10.15 -11.22 25.73
CA VAL A 17 9.64 -10.71 24.43
C VAL A 17 10.70 -9.88 23.68
N PHE A 18 11.88 -9.68 24.26
CA PHE A 18 12.99 -8.96 23.61
C PHE A 18 13.71 -9.74 22.49
N THR A 19 13.26 -10.95 22.16
CA THR A 19 13.70 -11.68 20.98
C THR A 19 12.58 -11.76 19.95
N ALA A 20 12.01 -10.60 19.60
CA ALA A 20 11.30 -10.47 18.33
C ALA A 20 12.38 -10.31 17.25
N VAL A 21 12.54 -11.36 16.44
CA VAL A 21 13.30 -11.27 15.19
C VAL A 21 12.66 -10.14 14.38
N SER A 22 13.46 -9.14 14.02
CA SER A 22 13.06 -8.12 13.07
C SER A 22 12.74 -8.82 11.74
N ALA A 23 11.47 -9.06 11.47
CA ALA A 23 11.01 -9.34 10.13
C ALA A 23 10.95 -7.98 9.41
N HIS A 24 12.02 -7.65 8.69
CA HIS A 24 11.98 -6.59 7.70
C HIS A 24 11.26 -7.18 6.49
N ALA A 25 9.98 -6.87 6.34
CA ALA A 25 9.23 -7.20 5.12
C ALA A 25 9.27 -5.98 4.19
N HIS A 26 9.68 -6.18 2.95
CA HIS A 26 9.69 -5.14 1.92
C HIS A 26 8.40 -5.23 1.11
N GLU A 27 7.32 -4.68 1.69
CA GLU A 27 5.99 -4.69 1.07
C GLU A 27 5.95 -3.83 -0.20
N ILE A 28 5.42 -4.39 -1.30
CA ILE A 28 5.26 -3.67 -2.56
C ILE A 28 4.15 -2.62 -2.41
N ARG A 29 4.56 -1.35 -2.43
CA ARG A 29 3.62 -0.22 -2.41
C ARG A 29 3.04 0.02 -3.81
N PRO A 30 1.77 0.44 -3.90
CA PRO A 30 1.18 0.80 -5.18
C PRO A 30 1.91 1.98 -5.80
N THR A 31 2.13 1.92 -7.11
CA THR A 31 2.81 2.99 -7.86
C THR A 31 1.88 4.19 -7.97
N ILE A 32 2.33 5.38 -7.56
CA ILE A 32 1.57 6.61 -7.77
C ILE A 32 2.00 7.20 -9.11
N ALA A 33 1.02 7.48 -9.99
CA ALA A 33 1.24 8.00 -11.33
C ALA A 33 0.54 9.35 -11.51
N ASP A 34 1.32 10.42 -11.56
CA ASP A 34 0.84 11.77 -11.84
C ASP A 34 0.79 11.99 -13.35
N ILE A 35 -0.40 12.23 -13.89
CA ILE A 35 -0.68 12.29 -15.33
C ILE A 35 -1.06 13.72 -15.72
N GLU A 36 -0.33 14.29 -16.67
CA GLU A 36 -0.64 15.57 -17.30
C GLU A 36 -1.00 15.34 -18.77
N VAL A 37 -2.21 15.76 -19.18
CA VAL A 37 -2.70 15.61 -20.55
C VAL A 37 -2.80 16.99 -21.20
N GLY A 38 -1.84 17.30 -22.07
CA GLY A 38 -1.86 18.49 -22.90
C GLY A 38 -2.64 18.31 -24.20
N GLU A 39 -2.59 19.32 -25.07
CA GLU A 39 -3.23 19.24 -26.40
C GLU A 39 -2.49 18.30 -27.36
N THR A 40 -1.15 18.30 -27.29
CA THR A 40 -0.26 17.63 -28.27
C THR A 40 0.62 16.55 -27.66
N GLU A 41 0.72 16.50 -26.33
CA GLU A 41 1.52 15.51 -25.61
C GLU A 41 0.88 15.18 -24.27
N MET A 42 1.20 13.99 -23.77
CA MET A 42 0.85 13.54 -22.43
C MET A 42 2.14 13.14 -21.72
N THR A 43 2.24 13.50 -20.44
CA THR A 43 3.32 13.05 -19.57
C THR A 43 2.75 12.31 -18.36
N MET A 44 3.51 11.34 -17.86
CA MET A 44 3.18 10.58 -16.66
C MET A 44 4.43 10.43 -15.80
N SER A 45 4.37 10.91 -14.56
CA SER A 45 5.44 10.78 -13.57
C SER A 45 5.08 9.70 -12.56
N LEU A 46 5.88 8.64 -12.52
CA LEU A 46 5.69 7.49 -11.65
C LEU A 46 6.71 7.50 -10.52
N ARG A 47 6.24 7.37 -9.27
CA ARG A 47 7.10 7.10 -8.12
C ARG A 47 7.19 5.59 -7.93
N ALA A 48 8.36 5.04 -8.21
CA ALA A 48 8.57 3.59 -8.25
C ALA A 48 10.00 3.22 -7.83
N THR A 49 10.19 1.92 -7.54
CA THR A 49 11.50 1.29 -7.37
C THR A 49 12.02 0.83 -8.74
N LEU A 50 12.93 1.61 -9.33
CA LEU A 50 13.44 1.31 -10.68
C LEU A 50 14.16 -0.04 -10.72
N GLU A 51 14.81 -0.44 -9.64
CA GLU A 51 15.49 -1.72 -9.55
C GLU A 51 14.52 -2.89 -9.78
N ALA A 52 13.29 -2.82 -9.25
CA ALA A 52 12.29 -3.87 -9.44
C ALA A 52 11.78 -3.90 -10.88
N LEU A 53 11.56 -2.74 -11.49
CA LEU A 53 11.18 -2.61 -12.90
C LEU A 53 12.26 -3.14 -13.85
N ILE A 54 13.53 -2.82 -13.59
CA ILE A 54 14.68 -3.27 -14.39
C ILE A 54 14.92 -4.77 -14.22
N ALA A 55 14.79 -5.28 -12.99
CA ALA A 55 14.90 -6.72 -12.71
C ALA A 55 13.75 -7.51 -13.33
N GLY A 56 12.62 -6.86 -13.66
CA GLY A 56 11.43 -7.52 -14.20
C GLY A 56 10.62 -8.27 -13.16
N ILE A 57 10.66 -7.82 -11.89
CA ILE A 57 9.88 -8.42 -10.82
C ILE A 57 8.39 -8.23 -11.11
N ASP A 58 7.65 -9.34 -11.11
CA ASP A 58 6.20 -9.33 -11.24
C ASP A 58 5.54 -8.95 -9.91
N ALA A 59 5.14 -7.69 -9.80
CA ALA A 59 4.51 -7.12 -8.60
C ALA A 59 3.13 -7.71 -8.30
N SER A 60 2.51 -8.43 -9.24
CA SER A 60 1.24 -9.15 -8.99
C SER A 60 1.47 -10.51 -8.33
N ALA A 61 2.64 -11.10 -8.52
CA ALA A 61 2.95 -12.45 -8.08
C ALA A 61 3.65 -12.52 -6.72
N VAL A 62 4.32 -11.44 -6.30
CA VAL A 62 5.07 -11.37 -5.04
C VAL A 62 4.57 -10.25 -4.13
N GLY A 63 4.44 -10.54 -2.84
CA GLY A 63 4.16 -9.53 -1.81
C GLY A 63 5.42 -8.86 -1.26
N ASP A 64 6.57 -9.55 -1.39
CA ASP A 64 7.90 -9.10 -0.97
C ASP A 64 8.89 -9.30 -2.12
N THR A 65 9.69 -8.28 -2.42
CA THR A 65 10.71 -8.33 -3.47
C THR A 65 11.82 -9.36 -3.20
N ASP A 66 12.05 -9.74 -1.94
CA ASP A 66 13.04 -10.75 -1.58
C ASP A 66 12.59 -12.18 -1.92
N ASP A 67 11.29 -12.40 -2.10
CA ASP A 67 10.71 -13.68 -2.51
C ASP A 67 10.74 -13.88 -4.04
N ALA A 68 11.09 -12.83 -4.80
CA ALA A 68 11.13 -12.89 -6.26
C ALA A 68 12.32 -13.74 -6.77
N PRO A 69 12.15 -14.53 -7.85
CA PRO A 69 13.27 -15.20 -8.52
C PRO A 69 14.42 -14.26 -8.90
N GLU A 70 14.09 -13.00 -9.16
CA GLU A 70 15.01 -11.93 -9.57
C GLU A 70 15.64 -11.18 -8.39
N ALA A 71 15.38 -11.57 -7.14
CA ALA A 71 15.86 -10.88 -5.93
C ALA A 71 17.38 -10.65 -5.94
N ALA A 72 18.16 -11.58 -6.48
CA ALA A 72 19.62 -11.41 -6.60
C ALA A 72 20.01 -10.25 -7.54
N GLU A 73 19.31 -10.10 -8.66
CA GLU A 73 19.53 -9.02 -9.62
C GLU A 73 19.01 -7.69 -9.07
N TYR A 74 17.82 -7.70 -8.46
CA TYR A 74 17.25 -6.56 -7.73
C TYR A 74 18.23 -6.02 -6.68
N ASN A 75 18.78 -6.87 -5.83
CA ASN A 75 19.75 -6.49 -4.81
C ASN A 75 21.08 -5.98 -5.40
N ARG A 76 21.51 -6.51 -6.55
CA ARG A 76 22.67 -5.97 -7.28
C ARG A 76 22.41 -4.55 -7.77
N LEU A 77 21.23 -4.29 -8.35
CA LEU A 77 20.85 -2.98 -8.89
C LEU A 77 20.80 -1.89 -7.81
N ARG A 78 20.43 -2.24 -6.57
CA ARG A 78 20.41 -1.32 -5.42
C ARG A 78 21.78 -0.77 -5.03
N THR A 79 22.85 -1.44 -5.44
CA THR A 79 24.23 -0.98 -5.19
C THR A 79 24.74 0.01 -6.25
N LEU A 80 24.00 0.19 -7.34
CA LEU A 80 24.41 1.04 -8.46
C LEU A 80 24.21 2.53 -8.13
N SER A 81 25.17 3.34 -8.58
CA SER A 81 25.03 4.80 -8.54
C SER A 81 23.83 5.26 -9.39
N PRO A 82 23.29 6.48 -9.15
CA PRO A 82 22.22 7.04 -9.98
C PRO A 82 22.49 6.93 -11.48
N ASP A 83 23.65 7.38 -11.95
CA ASP A 83 24.03 7.31 -13.37
C ASP A 83 24.06 5.88 -13.92
N GLN A 84 24.54 4.92 -13.12
CA GLN A 84 24.60 3.51 -13.51
C GLN A 84 23.22 2.88 -13.58
N LEU A 85 22.35 3.22 -12.63
CA LEU A 85 20.97 2.74 -12.62
C LEU A 85 20.17 3.34 -13.76
N GLU A 86 20.34 4.64 -14.06
CA GLU A 86 19.71 5.27 -15.20
C GLU A 86 20.17 4.63 -16.53
N ALA A 87 21.47 4.34 -16.67
CA ALA A 87 21.98 3.63 -17.84
C ALA A 87 21.36 2.23 -17.97
N ALA A 88 21.19 1.50 -16.86
CA ALA A 88 20.52 0.20 -16.84
C ALA A 88 19.04 0.31 -17.22
N LEU A 89 18.32 1.32 -16.70
CA LEU A 89 16.95 1.62 -17.07
C LEU A 89 16.82 1.88 -18.57
N ARG A 90 17.67 2.74 -19.13
CA ARG A 90 17.65 3.07 -20.56
C ARG A 90 17.95 1.85 -21.44
N ALA A 91 18.81 0.94 -20.97
CA ALA A 91 19.08 -0.32 -21.67
C ALA A 91 17.88 -1.28 -21.65
N ALA A 92 17.16 -1.35 -20.52
CA ALA A 92 15.96 -2.19 -20.35
C ALA A 92 14.67 -1.54 -20.90
N TRP A 93 14.70 -0.25 -21.20
CA TRP A 93 13.52 0.54 -21.62
C TRP A 93 12.70 -0.07 -22.78
N PRO A 94 13.29 -0.64 -23.84
CA PRO A 94 12.52 -1.23 -24.94
C PRO A 94 11.54 -2.32 -24.50
N ASP A 95 11.88 -3.05 -23.43
CA ASP A 95 11.03 -4.09 -22.85
C ASP A 95 10.07 -3.50 -21.82
N ILE A 96 10.58 -2.64 -20.92
CA ILE A 96 9.81 -1.98 -19.86
C ILE A 96 8.65 -1.15 -20.44
N ARG A 97 8.87 -0.42 -21.54
CA ARG A 97 7.85 0.45 -22.16
C ARG A 97 6.64 -0.33 -22.66
N ASN A 98 6.77 -1.64 -22.91
CA ASN A 98 5.64 -2.50 -23.29
C ASN A 98 4.69 -2.76 -22.11
N GLY A 99 5.12 -2.49 -20.88
CA GLY A 99 4.28 -2.55 -19.68
C GLY A 99 3.34 -1.34 -19.52
N PHE A 100 3.55 -0.27 -20.29
CA PHE A 100 2.71 0.91 -20.26
C PHE A 100 1.60 0.81 -21.32
N ILE A 101 0.35 0.94 -20.91
CA ILE A 101 -0.81 0.94 -21.78
C ILE A 101 -1.31 2.37 -21.88
N ILE A 102 -0.98 3.06 -22.98
CA ILE A 102 -1.46 4.43 -23.23
C ILE A 102 -2.20 4.40 -24.55
N GLU A 103 -3.49 4.74 -24.53
CA GLU A 103 -4.37 4.59 -25.69
C GLU A 103 -5.13 5.88 -25.98
N VAL A 104 -5.29 6.18 -27.27
CA VAL A 104 -6.14 7.25 -27.80
C VAL A 104 -6.97 6.65 -28.93
N ASP A 105 -8.30 6.72 -28.84
CA ASP A 105 -9.23 6.09 -29.79
C ASP A 105 -8.92 4.59 -30.05
N GLY A 106 -8.48 3.87 -29.01
CA GLY A 106 -8.08 2.47 -29.09
C GLY A 106 -6.77 2.21 -29.83
N VAL A 107 -6.03 3.26 -30.21
CA VAL A 107 -4.68 3.16 -30.75
C VAL A 107 -3.68 3.27 -29.60
N ARG A 108 -2.91 2.20 -29.40
CA ARG A 108 -1.85 2.18 -28.39
C ARG A 108 -0.64 2.98 -28.83
N LEU A 109 -0.23 3.92 -27.99
CA LEU A 109 0.94 4.75 -28.16
C LEU A 109 2.13 4.18 -27.37
N VAL A 110 3.34 4.45 -27.85
CA VAL A 110 4.58 3.98 -27.22
C VAL A 110 5.22 5.13 -26.47
N PRO A 111 5.34 5.06 -25.13
CA PRO A 111 5.97 6.11 -24.37
C PRO A 111 7.49 6.08 -24.51
N GLU A 112 8.09 7.26 -24.33
CA GLU A 112 9.53 7.44 -24.20
C GLU A 112 9.88 8.08 -22.85
N ILE A 113 11.11 7.84 -22.38
CA ILE A 113 11.59 8.46 -21.14
C ILE A 113 11.81 9.95 -21.38
N VAL A 114 11.11 10.79 -20.62
CA VAL A 114 11.30 12.25 -20.60
C VAL A 114 12.40 12.62 -19.59
N SER A 115 12.29 12.12 -18.36
CA SER A 115 13.28 12.35 -17.30
C SER A 115 13.29 11.20 -16.29
N VAL A 116 14.40 11.10 -15.55
CA VAL A 116 14.56 10.14 -14.46
C VAL A 116 15.25 10.87 -13.31
N GLU A 117 14.65 10.82 -12.14
CA GLU A 117 15.23 11.34 -10.91
C GLU A 117 15.47 10.19 -9.94
N ILE A 118 16.74 9.94 -9.64
CA ILE A 118 17.19 8.81 -8.83
C ILE A 118 17.93 9.38 -7.62
N ALA A 119 17.49 9.01 -6.42
CA ALA A 119 18.18 9.40 -5.20
C ALA A 119 19.60 8.79 -5.13
N ASP A 120 20.50 9.46 -4.40
CA ASP A 120 21.81 8.91 -4.09
C ASP A 120 21.69 7.56 -3.39
N VAL A 121 22.74 6.74 -3.51
CA VAL A 121 22.79 5.43 -2.84
C VAL A 121 22.79 5.66 -1.33
N GLY A 122 21.68 5.29 -0.69
CA GLY A 122 21.48 5.34 0.75
C GLY A 122 21.70 3.98 1.40
N ASP A 123 20.86 3.67 2.38
CA ASP A 123 20.81 2.34 2.98
C ASP A 123 20.24 1.35 1.96
N VAL A 124 21.07 0.39 1.51
CA VAL A 124 20.67 -0.63 0.53
C VAL A 124 19.67 -1.62 1.09
N GLU A 125 19.42 -1.62 2.40
CA GLU A 125 18.32 -2.38 3.01
C GLU A 125 16.99 -1.66 2.82
N LEU A 126 16.93 -0.37 2.47
CA LEU A 126 15.67 0.35 2.22
C LEU A 126 15.40 0.54 0.72
N PRO A 127 14.13 0.43 0.25
CA PRO A 127 13.80 0.68 -1.15
C PRO A 127 14.18 2.11 -1.54
N ARG A 128 14.87 2.26 -2.67
CA ARG A 128 15.22 3.57 -3.21
C ARG A 128 14.06 4.08 -4.07
N GLU A 129 13.33 5.06 -3.55
CA GLU A 129 12.28 5.73 -4.32
C GLU A 129 12.92 6.59 -5.43
N SER A 130 12.44 6.41 -6.65
CA SER A 130 12.85 7.18 -7.82
C SER A 130 11.62 7.69 -8.56
N THR A 131 11.77 8.80 -9.28
CA THR A 131 10.71 9.35 -10.14
C THR A 131 11.08 9.09 -11.60
N LEU A 132 10.25 8.34 -12.30
CA LEU A 132 10.35 8.13 -13.74
C LEU A 132 9.27 8.93 -14.44
N THR A 133 9.64 9.87 -15.30
CA THR A 133 8.68 10.59 -16.15
C THR A 133 8.75 10.03 -17.56
N VAL A 134 7.61 9.55 -18.03
CA VAL A 134 7.42 9.05 -19.39
C VAL A 134 6.50 10.00 -20.15
N GLY A 135 6.65 10.07 -21.47
CA GLY A 135 5.86 10.96 -22.29
C GLY A 135 5.54 10.37 -23.65
N VAL A 136 4.46 10.86 -24.24
CA VAL A 136 4.03 10.45 -25.56
C VAL A 136 3.43 11.61 -26.33
N ALA A 137 3.75 11.68 -27.63
CA ALA A 137 3.10 12.62 -28.54
C ALA A 137 1.68 12.12 -28.83
N LEU A 138 0.70 13.00 -28.67
CA LEU A 138 -0.69 12.69 -28.95
C LEU A 138 -0.99 12.92 -30.45
N PRO A 139 -1.78 12.03 -31.08
CA PRO A 139 -2.21 12.24 -32.46
C PRO A 139 -3.09 13.49 -32.56
N GLU A 140 -3.16 14.09 -33.75
CA GLU A 140 -4.09 15.20 -34.02
C GLU A 140 -5.54 14.78 -33.69
N GLY A 141 -6.27 15.64 -33.00
CA GLY A 141 -7.64 15.38 -32.54
C GLY A 141 -7.89 15.88 -31.12
N ASP A 142 -9.10 15.62 -30.64
CA ASP A 142 -9.58 15.98 -29.29
C ASP A 142 -9.88 14.76 -28.40
N ALA A 143 -9.75 13.54 -28.95
CA ALA A 143 -9.94 12.29 -28.21
C ALA A 143 -9.04 12.23 -26.97
N GLY A 144 -9.61 11.84 -25.84
CA GLY A 144 -8.88 11.76 -24.58
C GLY A 144 -7.93 10.57 -24.52
N VAL A 145 -7.22 10.49 -23.40
CA VAL A 145 -6.16 9.50 -23.18
C VAL A 145 -6.62 8.51 -22.13
N GLN A 146 -6.51 7.21 -22.42
CA GLN A 146 -6.65 6.15 -21.43
C GLN A 146 -5.28 5.64 -21.04
N VAL A 147 -5.06 5.44 -19.75
CA VAL A 147 -3.76 5.04 -19.19
C VAL A 147 -3.95 3.81 -18.32
N GLY A 148 -3.03 2.86 -18.43
CA GLY A 148 -2.95 1.65 -17.63
C GLY A 148 -1.51 1.15 -17.55
N LEU A 149 -1.30 0.22 -16.62
CA LEU A 149 -0.10 -0.60 -16.56
C LEU A 149 -0.50 -2.05 -16.79
N VAL A 150 0.40 -2.88 -17.29
CA VAL A 150 0.17 -4.33 -17.38
C VAL A 150 0.08 -4.97 -15.99
N GLU A 151 -0.52 -6.16 -15.93
CA GLU A 151 -0.69 -6.94 -14.68
C GLU A 151 0.61 -7.06 -13.87
N SER A 152 1.74 -7.33 -14.54
CA SER A 152 3.02 -7.55 -13.87
C SER A 152 3.61 -6.32 -13.17
N PHE A 153 3.12 -5.11 -13.49
CA PHE A 153 3.52 -3.88 -12.77
C PHE A 153 2.67 -3.65 -11.52
N GLY A 154 1.67 -4.50 -11.28
CA GLY A 154 0.82 -4.45 -10.12
C GLY A 154 -0.13 -3.26 -10.13
N THR A 155 -0.63 -2.95 -8.94
CA THR A 155 -1.61 -1.89 -8.72
C THR A 155 -0.96 -0.50 -8.83
N PHE A 156 -1.68 0.44 -9.43
CA PHE A 156 -1.26 1.83 -9.51
C PHE A 156 -2.40 2.81 -9.22
N VAL A 157 -2.02 4.02 -8.81
CA VAL A 157 -2.91 5.11 -8.42
C VAL A 157 -2.70 6.26 -9.41
N PRO A 158 -3.45 6.31 -10.52
CA PRO A 158 -3.41 7.43 -11.45
C PRO A 158 -4.05 8.67 -10.85
N ARG A 159 -3.39 9.83 -11.02
CA ARG A 159 -3.90 11.14 -10.62
C ARG A 159 -3.73 12.12 -11.77
N GLN A 160 -4.83 12.70 -12.25
CA GLN A 160 -4.74 13.75 -13.27
C GLN A 160 -4.32 15.07 -12.62
N ILE A 161 -3.24 15.68 -13.09
CA ILE A 161 -2.73 16.94 -12.58
C ILE A 161 -3.47 18.12 -13.24
N GLY A 162 -3.66 19.20 -12.47
CA GLY A 162 -4.19 20.48 -12.97
C GLY A 162 -5.60 20.84 -12.49
N GLY A 163 -6.36 19.91 -11.91
CA GLY A 163 -7.78 20.12 -11.55
C GLY A 163 -8.08 20.42 -10.10
N GLY A 164 -7.05 20.56 -9.24
CA GLY A 164 -7.25 20.73 -7.80
C GLY A 164 -7.80 19.47 -7.12
N GLU A 165 -8.60 19.65 -6.06
CA GLU A 165 -9.16 18.54 -5.25
C GLU A 165 -10.20 17.69 -6.01
N ASP A 166 -10.78 18.21 -7.08
CA ASP A 166 -11.81 17.52 -7.87
C ASP A 166 -11.22 16.72 -9.05
N ALA A 167 -9.90 16.78 -9.25
CA ALA A 167 -9.24 16.06 -10.32
C ALA A 167 -9.37 14.54 -10.16
N TYR A 168 -9.40 13.82 -11.28
CA TYR A 168 -9.50 12.37 -11.26
C TYR A 168 -8.36 11.72 -10.48
N GLU A 169 -8.72 10.87 -9.52
CA GLU A 169 -7.83 9.98 -8.77
C GLU A 169 -8.43 8.57 -8.76
N GLY A 170 -7.68 7.59 -9.31
CA GLY A 170 -8.09 6.20 -9.41
C GLY A 170 -7.28 5.27 -8.52
N PHE A 171 -7.80 4.08 -8.25
CA PHE A 171 -7.02 2.96 -7.71
C PHE A 171 -7.30 1.78 -8.63
N LEU A 172 -6.29 1.43 -9.44
CA LEU A 172 -6.45 0.51 -10.56
C LEU A 172 -5.50 -0.68 -10.40
N GLY A 173 -6.04 -1.88 -10.57
CA GLY A 173 -5.25 -3.09 -10.69
C GLY A 173 -4.44 -3.10 -12.00
N GLY A 174 -3.40 -3.93 -12.02
CA GLY A 174 -2.65 -4.14 -13.26
C GLY A 174 -3.55 -4.73 -14.36
N GLY A 175 -3.50 -4.14 -15.55
CA GLY A 175 -4.36 -4.45 -16.69
C GLY A 175 -5.60 -3.55 -16.82
N GLU A 176 -5.95 -2.78 -15.78
CA GLU A 176 -7.06 -1.82 -15.85
C GLU A 176 -6.64 -0.49 -16.48
N LEU A 177 -7.63 0.21 -17.06
CA LEU A 177 -7.45 1.51 -17.69
C LEU A 177 -8.21 2.60 -16.92
N THR A 178 -7.65 3.81 -16.92
CA THR A 178 -8.39 5.00 -16.53
C THR A 178 -9.63 5.19 -17.42
N PRO A 179 -10.64 5.93 -16.94
CA PRO A 179 -11.55 6.62 -17.84
C PRO A 179 -10.77 7.45 -18.86
N GLU A 180 -11.45 7.82 -19.94
CA GLU A 180 -10.89 8.72 -20.93
C GLU A 180 -10.59 10.09 -20.30
N LEU A 181 -9.30 10.40 -20.15
CA LEU A 181 -8.83 11.67 -19.59
C LEU A 181 -8.88 12.73 -20.70
N PRO A 182 -9.69 13.79 -20.56
CA PRO A 182 -9.84 14.80 -21.60
C PRO A 182 -8.54 15.59 -21.78
N ARG A 183 -8.34 16.10 -23.01
CA ARG A 183 -7.21 16.97 -23.33
C ARG A 183 -7.53 18.40 -22.95
N ALA A 184 -6.55 19.12 -22.38
CA ALA A 184 -6.67 20.53 -21.99
C ALA A 184 -7.77 20.87 -20.96
N GLU A 185 -8.61 19.91 -20.60
CA GLU A 185 -9.55 19.96 -19.49
C GLU A 185 -9.16 18.88 -18.48
N VAL A 186 -9.57 19.06 -17.22
CA VAL A 186 -9.35 18.06 -16.18
C VAL A 186 -10.65 17.31 -15.95
N LEU A 187 -10.58 15.98 -15.97
CA LEU A 187 -11.71 15.16 -15.59
C LEU A 187 -12.05 15.44 -14.13
N THR A 188 -13.23 16.01 -13.91
CA THR A 188 -13.75 16.27 -12.58
C THR A 188 -14.82 15.24 -12.25
N GLU A 189 -14.65 14.54 -11.14
CA GLU A 189 -15.63 13.57 -10.68
C GLU A 189 -16.51 14.16 -9.57
N GLY A 190 -17.83 14.03 -9.71
CA GLY A 190 -18.73 14.41 -8.63
C GLY A 190 -18.55 13.50 -7.40
N TRP A 191 -18.73 14.06 -6.21
CA TRP A 191 -18.53 13.34 -4.93
C TRP A 191 -19.31 12.01 -4.81
N LEU A 192 -20.47 11.89 -5.47
CA LEU A 192 -21.28 10.68 -5.44
C LEU A 192 -20.68 9.57 -6.32
N GLN A 193 -20.14 9.94 -7.48
CA GLN A 193 -19.44 9.03 -8.39
C GLN A 193 -18.16 8.50 -7.72
N VAL A 194 -17.39 9.40 -7.11
CA VAL A 194 -16.22 9.06 -6.29
C VAL A 194 -16.62 8.07 -5.19
N LEU A 195 -17.64 8.38 -4.39
CA LEU A 195 -18.11 7.51 -3.32
C LEU A 195 -18.46 6.09 -3.82
N LEU A 196 -19.21 5.98 -4.91
CA LEU A 196 -19.62 4.68 -5.46
C LEU A 196 -18.42 3.89 -6.01
N ARG A 197 -17.46 4.55 -6.64
CA ARG A 197 -16.22 3.93 -7.14
C ARG A 197 -15.36 3.40 -5.99
N TYR A 198 -15.16 4.18 -4.93
CA TYR A 198 -14.42 3.73 -3.74
C TYR A 198 -15.13 2.58 -3.01
N ILE A 199 -16.47 2.58 -2.94
CA ILE A 199 -17.22 1.43 -2.42
C ILE A 199 -16.97 0.19 -3.28
N GLY A 200 -17.09 0.31 -4.61
CA GLY A 200 -16.81 -0.78 -5.55
C GLY A 200 -15.39 -1.33 -5.41
N ALA A 201 -14.39 -0.46 -5.47
CA ALA A 201 -12.98 -0.82 -5.29
C ALA A 201 -12.74 -1.49 -3.92
N GLY A 202 -13.39 -0.99 -2.86
CA GLY A 202 -13.33 -1.63 -1.53
C GLY A 202 -13.91 -3.05 -1.52
N PHE A 203 -15.04 -3.29 -2.19
CA PHE A 203 -15.59 -4.64 -2.34
C PHE A 203 -14.67 -5.55 -3.16
N GLU A 204 -14.12 -5.04 -4.26
CA GLU A 204 -13.23 -5.78 -5.16
C GLU A 204 -11.86 -6.07 -4.54
N HIS A 205 -11.38 -5.26 -3.60
CA HIS A 205 -10.16 -5.54 -2.85
C HIS A 205 -10.39 -6.46 -1.64
N ILE A 206 -11.51 -6.29 -0.93
CA ILE A 206 -11.75 -7.03 0.32
C ILE A 206 -12.37 -8.41 0.05
N VAL A 207 -13.21 -8.59 -0.97
CA VAL A 207 -13.94 -9.85 -1.15
C VAL A 207 -13.07 -10.98 -1.77
N PRO A 208 -12.12 -10.76 -2.69
CA PRO A 208 -11.35 -11.86 -3.28
C PRO A 208 -10.28 -12.45 -2.35
N LEU A 209 -9.57 -11.62 -1.57
CA LEU A 209 -8.49 -12.04 -0.65
C LEU A 209 -8.87 -11.91 0.84
N GLY A 210 -9.99 -11.24 1.13
CA GLY A 210 -10.39 -10.88 2.48
C GLY A 210 -11.70 -11.54 2.93
N ILE A 211 -12.20 -12.60 2.28
CA ILE A 211 -13.21 -13.45 2.93
C ILE A 211 -12.67 -13.96 4.26
N ASP A 212 -11.40 -14.34 4.35
CA ASP A 212 -10.78 -14.74 5.62
C ASP A 212 -10.68 -13.58 6.61
N HIS A 213 -10.44 -12.34 6.15
CA HIS A 213 -10.42 -11.15 7.00
C HIS A 213 -11.82 -10.74 7.47
N VAL A 214 -12.82 -10.77 6.59
CA VAL A 214 -14.22 -10.51 6.88
C VAL A 214 -14.77 -11.63 7.76
N LEU A 215 -14.43 -12.90 7.54
CA LEU A 215 -14.76 -14.04 8.41
C LEU A 215 -13.99 -14.00 9.73
N PHE A 216 -12.79 -13.40 9.77
CA PHE A 216 -12.04 -13.16 11.00
C PHE A 216 -12.69 -12.05 11.84
N VAL A 217 -13.07 -10.92 11.23
CA VAL A 217 -13.81 -9.83 11.88
C VAL A 217 -15.22 -10.28 12.26
N LEU A 218 -15.92 -11.01 11.38
CA LEU A 218 -17.22 -11.61 11.67
C LEU A 218 -17.07 -12.73 12.70
N GLY A 219 -15.98 -13.48 12.71
CA GLY A 219 -15.64 -14.48 13.72
C GLY A 219 -15.46 -13.83 15.08
N LEU A 220 -14.72 -12.73 15.17
CA LEU A 220 -14.64 -11.87 16.36
C LEU A 220 -16.01 -11.29 16.74
N PHE A 221 -16.83 -10.88 15.77
CA PHE A 221 -18.17 -10.32 15.97
C PHE A 221 -19.17 -11.34 16.50
N PHE A 222 -19.21 -12.55 15.94
CA PHE A 222 -20.08 -13.64 16.39
C PHE A 222 -19.58 -14.28 17.69
N PHE A 223 -18.27 -14.29 17.94
CA PHE A 223 -17.68 -14.79 19.19
C PHE A 223 -17.81 -13.77 20.33
N ALA A 224 -17.88 -12.46 20.03
CA ALA A 224 -18.22 -11.41 20.97
C ALA A 224 -19.75 -11.22 21.04
N THR A 225 -20.42 -12.11 21.78
CA THR A 225 -21.87 -12.18 21.99
C THR A 225 -22.55 -10.93 22.61
N GLN A 226 -21.89 -9.77 22.66
CA GLN A 226 -22.45 -8.51 23.16
C GLN A 226 -21.93 -7.30 22.36
N LEU A 227 -22.84 -6.64 21.62
CA LEU A 227 -22.56 -5.48 20.76
C LEU A 227 -22.01 -4.26 21.51
N ARG A 228 -22.42 -4.08 22.77
CA ARG A 228 -22.13 -2.89 23.58
C ARG A 228 -20.66 -2.83 24.04
N PRO A 229 -20.05 -3.90 24.58
CA PRO A 229 -18.60 -3.95 24.82
C PRO A 229 -17.74 -3.69 23.58
N LEU A 230 -18.17 -4.20 22.42
CA LEU A 230 -17.43 -4.02 21.17
C LEU A 230 -17.43 -2.56 20.71
N LEU A 231 -18.59 -1.89 20.75
CA LEU A 231 -18.67 -0.46 20.43
C LEU A 231 -17.81 0.38 21.37
N ILE A 232 -17.78 0.07 22.66
CA ILE A 232 -16.92 0.76 23.63
C ILE A 232 -15.44 0.51 23.29
N GLN A 233 -15.06 -0.72 22.94
CA GLN A 233 -13.69 -1.08 22.61
C GLN A 233 -13.21 -0.40 21.33
N VAL A 234 -14.02 -0.42 20.26
CA VAL A 234 -13.71 0.27 19.00
C VAL A 234 -13.61 1.78 19.23
N THR A 235 -14.57 2.37 19.94
CA THR A 235 -14.55 3.82 20.23
C THR A 235 -13.32 4.21 21.07
N ALA A 236 -12.96 3.42 22.08
CA ALA A 236 -11.77 3.65 22.90
C ALA A 236 -10.48 3.52 22.07
N PHE A 237 -10.41 2.55 21.16
CA PHE A 237 -9.29 2.37 20.24
C PHE A 237 -9.14 3.58 19.31
N THR A 238 -10.23 4.00 18.65
CA THR A 238 -10.24 5.19 17.78
C THR A 238 -9.81 6.44 18.54
N ALA A 239 -10.30 6.64 19.77
CA ALA A 239 -9.93 7.78 20.61
C ALA A 239 -8.44 7.76 21.00
N ALA A 240 -7.94 6.62 21.49
CA ALA A 240 -6.53 6.46 21.86
C ALA A 240 -5.60 6.65 20.65
N HIS A 241 -5.97 6.11 19.50
CA HIS A 241 -5.21 6.22 18.27
C HIS A 241 -5.14 7.69 17.81
N THR A 242 -6.27 8.40 17.82
CA THR A 242 -6.33 9.83 17.48
C THR A 242 -5.46 10.68 18.41
N ILE A 243 -5.51 10.41 19.72
CA ILE A 243 -4.67 11.11 20.71
C ILE A 243 -3.18 10.82 20.47
N SER A 244 -2.82 9.57 20.18
CA SER A 244 -1.43 9.20 19.90
C SER A 244 -0.91 9.87 18.62
N LEU A 245 -1.72 9.95 17.58
CA LEU A 245 -1.38 10.69 16.35
C LEU A 245 -1.22 12.18 16.61
N ALA A 246 -2.09 12.79 17.41
CA ALA A 246 -1.95 14.19 17.79
C ALA A 246 -0.67 14.45 18.61
N LEU A 247 -0.29 13.54 19.50
CA LEU A 247 0.94 13.61 20.28
C LEU A 247 2.20 13.38 19.43
N ALA A 248 2.12 12.51 18.43
CA ALA A 248 3.18 12.29 17.46
C ALA A 248 3.34 13.51 16.53
N ALA A 249 2.23 14.08 16.04
CA ALA A 249 2.23 15.27 15.19
C ALA A 249 2.76 16.53 15.90
N THR A 250 2.58 16.62 17.23
CA THR A 250 3.13 17.71 18.05
C THR A 250 4.58 17.47 18.50
N GLY A 251 5.21 16.37 18.05
CA GLY A 251 6.61 16.04 18.34
C GLY A 251 6.92 15.73 19.80
N THR A 252 5.89 15.57 20.65
CA THR A 252 6.07 15.39 22.10
C THR A 252 6.42 13.94 22.44
N VAL A 253 5.98 12.98 21.62
CA VAL A 253 6.24 11.54 21.82
C VAL A 253 6.50 10.89 20.45
N SER A 254 7.67 10.30 20.28
CA SER A 254 8.01 9.47 19.11
C SER A 254 8.38 8.07 19.61
N VAL A 255 7.54 7.09 19.33
CA VAL A 255 7.80 5.68 19.62
C VAL A 255 7.80 4.95 18.27
N PRO A 256 8.84 4.15 17.95
CA PRO A 256 8.91 3.43 16.69
C PRO A 256 7.71 2.50 16.49
N ALA A 257 7.12 2.50 15.30
CA ALA A 257 5.99 1.64 14.94
C ALA A 257 6.30 0.14 15.16
N SER A 258 7.56 -0.25 14.95
CA SER A 258 8.11 -1.58 15.23
C SER A 258 7.96 -2.05 16.68
N VAL A 259 7.70 -1.16 17.63
CA VAL A 259 7.42 -1.49 19.04
C VAL A 259 5.92 -1.42 19.34
N VAL A 260 5.21 -0.47 18.73
CA VAL A 260 3.79 -0.22 19.00
C VAL A 260 2.90 -1.31 18.42
N GLU A 261 3.14 -1.73 17.18
CA GLU A 261 2.30 -2.70 16.48
C GLU A 261 2.32 -4.09 17.15
N PRO A 262 3.48 -4.66 17.55
CA PRO A 262 3.52 -5.91 18.30
C PRO A 262 2.83 -5.83 19.66
N LEU A 263 2.91 -4.66 20.34
CA LEU A 263 2.25 -4.44 21.62
C LEU A 263 0.72 -4.42 21.46
N ILE A 264 0.20 -3.76 20.42
CA ILE A 264 -1.24 -3.78 20.14
C ILE A 264 -1.70 -5.23 19.88
N ALA A 265 -1.01 -5.97 19.02
CA ALA A 265 -1.31 -7.37 18.75
C ALA A 265 -1.29 -8.23 20.03
N ALA A 266 -0.27 -8.06 20.88
CA ALA A 266 -0.15 -8.78 22.15
C ALA A 266 -1.29 -8.44 23.13
N THR A 267 -1.76 -7.19 23.18
CA THR A 267 -2.89 -6.82 24.06
C THR A 267 -4.21 -7.41 23.60
N ILE A 268 -4.45 -7.50 22.29
CA ILE A 268 -5.64 -8.15 21.72
C ILE A 268 -5.64 -9.65 22.05
N VAL A 269 -4.49 -10.33 21.87
CA VAL A 269 -4.34 -11.74 22.23
C VAL A 269 -4.56 -11.96 23.73
N TYR A 270 -4.00 -11.10 24.58
CA TYR A 270 -4.18 -11.18 26.04
C TYR A 270 -5.66 -11.05 26.43
N VAL A 271 -6.37 -10.05 25.91
CA VAL A 271 -7.81 -9.85 26.19
C VAL A 271 -8.65 -11.04 25.70
N GLY A 272 -8.29 -11.60 24.54
CA GLY A 272 -8.92 -12.82 24.01
C GLY A 272 -8.75 -14.02 24.94
N VAL A 273 -7.53 -14.25 25.43
CA VAL A 273 -7.19 -15.35 26.35
C VAL A 273 -7.84 -15.15 27.73
N GLU A 274 -7.84 -13.94 28.27
CA GLU A 274 -8.46 -13.62 29.56
C GLU A 274 -9.98 -13.88 29.52
N LYS A 275 -10.67 -13.46 28.45
CA LYS A 275 -12.10 -13.74 28.27
C LYS A 275 -12.39 -15.23 28.13
N TYR A 276 -11.58 -15.98 27.40
CA TYR A 276 -11.72 -17.44 27.27
C TYR A 276 -11.59 -18.14 28.63
N ILE A 277 -10.59 -17.76 29.43
CA ILE A 277 -10.35 -18.33 30.76
C ILE A 277 -11.49 -17.96 31.73
N TRP A 278 -12.03 -16.74 31.64
CA TRP A 278 -13.14 -16.29 32.49
C TRP A 278 -14.47 -16.97 32.14
N LEU A 279 -14.77 -17.17 30.85
CA LEU A 279 -15.94 -17.92 30.37
C LEU A 279 -15.86 -19.41 30.74
N GLY A 280 -14.67 -20.01 30.66
CA GLY A 280 -14.44 -21.40 31.09
C GLY A 280 -14.68 -21.65 32.58
N GLN A 281 -14.52 -20.63 33.44
CA GLN A 281 -14.77 -20.73 34.89
C GLN A 281 -16.25 -20.60 35.26
N HIS A 282 -17.08 -19.97 34.42
CA HIS A 282 -18.52 -19.79 34.68
C HIS A 282 -19.40 -20.85 34.02
N ALA A 283 -18.90 -21.58 33.01
CA ALA A 283 -19.62 -22.70 32.40
C ALA A 283 -19.68 -23.96 33.31
N GLY A 284 -18.85 -24.03 34.36
CA GLY A 284 -18.83 -25.15 35.32
C GLY A 284 -19.66 -24.93 36.59
N ALA A 285 -20.30 -23.78 36.76
CA ALA A 285 -21.01 -23.40 37.99
C ALA A 285 -22.56 -23.53 37.89
N ASP A 286 -23.11 -23.94 36.74
CA ASP A 286 -24.55 -24.14 36.52
C ASP A 286 -24.94 -25.63 36.43
N ASN A 287 -24.20 -26.51 37.12
CA ASN A 287 -24.53 -27.94 37.17
C ASN A 287 -24.29 -28.56 38.56
N SER A 288 -24.57 -27.78 39.62
CA SER A 288 -24.62 -28.25 41.01
C SER A 288 -25.82 -27.67 41.74
#